data_AF-A0A8J6WI65-F1
#
_entry.id   AF-A0A8J6WI65-F1
#
_cell.length_a   1.000
_cell.length_b   1.000
_cell.length_c   1.000
_cell.angle_alpha   90.00
_cell.angle_beta   90.00
_cell.angle_gamma   90.00
#
_symmetry.space_group_name_H-M   'P 1'
#
loop_
_entity.id
_entity.type
_entity.pdbx_description
1 polymer ?
#
loop_
_entity_poly.entity_id
_entity_poly.type
_entity_poly.pdbx_seq_one_letter_code
_entity_poly.pdbx_strand_id
1 'polypeptide(L)'
;MLLLGLGGCGRLTPMAPRQIVLKQAWEIESGDRVAGQLVTGSLGDISIRLQGARLRAPFTGQVELAAKGFNCIYFSSPEVPAYLFRYCGVSRPHLGPIEAGDVMGRGRYIHFATLRRQPDGSWAMVEPSDRVLERSLNRPPPRLPF
;
A
#
# COMPACT_ATOMS: atom_id res chain seq x y z
N MET A 1 49.39 -15.11 3.09
CA MET A 1 48.72 -14.17 2.17
C MET A 1 47.21 -14.29 2.42
N LEU A 2 46.67 -13.49 3.34
CA LEU A 2 45.26 -13.54 3.76
C LEU A 2 44.46 -12.56 2.87
N LEU A 3 43.57 -13.09 2.03
CA LEU A 3 42.64 -12.30 1.22
C LEU A 3 41.45 -11.88 2.09
N LEU A 4 41.44 -10.62 2.52
CA LEU A 4 40.29 -9.96 3.13
C LEU A 4 39.22 -9.72 2.06
N GLY A 5 38.13 -10.47 2.13
CA GLY A 5 36.94 -10.24 1.32
C GLY A 5 36.25 -8.94 1.74
N LEU A 6 36.28 -7.95 0.86
CA LEU A 6 35.50 -6.72 0.98
C LEU A 6 34.01 -7.04 0.71
N GLY A 7 33.28 -7.36 1.77
CA GLY A 7 31.82 -7.39 1.73
C GLY A 7 31.26 -5.99 1.48
N GLY A 8 30.86 -5.71 0.24
CA GLY A 8 30.19 -4.46 -0.13
C GLY A 8 28.84 -4.35 0.59
N CYS A 9 28.75 -3.40 1.52
CA CYS A 9 27.47 -3.02 2.12
C CYS A 9 26.68 -2.27 1.04
N GLY A 10 25.77 -2.96 0.36
CA GLY A 10 24.83 -2.33 -0.57
C GLY A 10 24.07 -1.23 0.18
N ARG A 11 24.28 0.03 -0.20
CA ARG A 11 23.54 1.15 0.39
C ARG A 11 22.05 0.92 0.14
N LEU A 12 21.30 0.66 1.20
CA LEU A 12 19.85 0.72 1.18
C LEU A 12 19.47 2.18 0.88
N THR A 13 19.12 2.48 -0.38
CA THR A 13 18.60 3.79 -0.74
C THR A 13 17.28 4.01 0.02
N PRO A 14 17.19 5.01 0.91
CA PRO A 14 15.95 5.28 1.61
C PRO A 14 14.89 5.66 0.58
N MET A 15 13.83 4.86 0.47
CA MET A 15 12.71 5.19 -0.41
C MET A 15 11.90 6.29 0.25
N ALA A 16 11.90 7.48 -0.35
CA ALA A 16 11.17 8.63 0.16
C ALA A 16 9.66 8.34 0.16
N PRO A 17 8.92 8.74 1.21
CA PRO A 17 7.47 8.62 1.21
C PRO A 17 6.84 9.40 0.05
N ARG A 18 5.89 8.77 -0.64
CA ARG A 18 5.16 9.35 -1.76
C ARG A 18 4.15 10.38 -1.28
N GLN A 19 4.31 11.59 -1.79
CA GLN A 19 3.36 12.69 -1.64
C GLN A 19 2.33 12.66 -2.77
N ILE A 20 1.08 12.99 -2.45
CA ILE A 20 0.02 13.19 -3.46
C ILE A 20 -0.76 14.46 -3.13
N VAL A 21 -1.30 15.10 -4.16
CA VAL A 21 -2.31 16.15 -4.01
C VAL A 21 -3.67 15.49 -4.15
N LEU A 22 -4.40 15.39 -3.03
CA LEU A 22 -5.77 14.89 -3.03
C LEU A 22 -6.73 16.07 -3.21
N LYS A 23 -7.69 15.97 -4.16
CA LYS A 23 -8.68 17.03 -4.38
C LYS A 23 -9.69 17.17 -3.25
N GLN A 24 -10.05 16.05 -2.64
CA GLN A 24 -10.96 16.05 -1.50
C GLN A 24 -10.18 16.45 -0.25
N ALA A 25 -10.77 17.34 0.54
CA ALA A 25 -10.28 17.72 1.85
C ALA A 25 -11.34 17.36 2.88
N TRP A 26 -10.92 16.68 3.94
CA TRP A 26 -11.77 16.38 5.08
C TRP A 26 -11.15 16.95 6.34
N GLU A 27 -11.99 17.23 7.33
CA GLU A 27 -11.54 17.70 8.63
C GLU A 27 -10.78 16.62 9.41
N ILE A 28 -11.12 15.35 9.19
CA ILE A 28 -10.55 14.19 9.88
C ILE A 28 -9.94 13.21 8.87
N GLU A 29 -8.66 12.94 9.03
CA GLU A 29 -7.89 12.00 8.23
C GLU A 29 -7.28 10.87 9.06
N SER A 30 -6.87 9.79 8.38
CA SER A 30 -6.08 8.73 9.03
C SER A 30 -4.78 9.33 9.55
N GLY A 31 -4.38 8.96 10.76
CA GLY A 31 -3.21 9.54 11.44
C GLY A 31 -3.56 10.67 12.42
N ASP A 32 -4.73 11.29 12.30
CA ASP A 32 -5.18 12.30 13.25
C ASP A 32 -5.50 11.70 14.62
N ARG A 33 -5.70 12.59 15.61
CA ARG A 33 -6.18 12.21 16.94
C ARG A 33 -7.45 12.96 17.30
N VAL A 34 -8.47 12.20 17.72
CA VAL A 34 -9.74 12.74 18.26
C VAL A 34 -9.88 12.25 19.69
N ALA A 35 -10.00 13.18 20.65
CA ALA A 35 -10.00 12.87 22.09
C ALA A 35 -8.83 11.96 22.51
N GLY A 36 -7.65 12.17 21.92
CA GLY A 36 -6.45 11.36 22.16
C GLY A 36 -6.42 9.99 21.46
N GLN A 37 -7.54 9.52 20.91
CA GLN A 37 -7.63 8.27 20.16
C GLN A 37 -7.12 8.44 18.74
N LEU A 38 -6.38 7.46 18.24
CA LEU A 38 -5.83 7.48 16.89
C LEU A 38 -6.93 7.15 15.87
N VAL A 39 -7.09 8.00 14.87
CA VAL A 39 -7.93 7.75 13.71
C VAL A 39 -7.17 6.84 12.75
N THR A 40 -7.69 5.64 12.50
CA THR A 40 -7.01 4.64 11.64
C THR A 40 -7.53 4.63 10.20
N GLY A 41 -8.74 5.13 9.96
CA GLY A 41 -9.34 5.29 8.63
C GLY A 41 -10.03 6.65 8.47
N SER A 42 -10.17 7.12 7.24
CA SER A 42 -10.74 8.42 6.84
C SER A 42 -11.99 8.24 5.97
N LEU A 43 -12.65 9.35 5.62
CA LEU A 43 -13.76 9.33 4.68
C LEU A 43 -13.28 8.82 3.31
N GLY A 44 -13.99 7.85 2.76
CA GLY A 44 -13.63 7.18 1.50
C GLY A 44 -12.84 5.88 1.66
N ASP A 45 -12.41 5.53 2.89
CA ASP A 45 -11.85 4.21 3.15
C ASP A 45 -12.96 3.18 3.39
N ILE A 46 -12.77 1.96 2.89
CA ILE A 46 -13.47 0.78 3.39
C ILE A 46 -12.58 0.02 4.37
N SER A 47 -13.18 -0.54 5.42
CA SER A 47 -12.45 -1.27 6.46
C SER A 47 -12.63 -2.77 6.32
N ILE A 48 -11.50 -3.49 6.22
CA ILE A 48 -11.49 -4.94 6.01
C ILE A 48 -10.80 -5.59 7.21
N ARG A 49 -11.47 -6.53 7.88
CA ARG A 49 -10.86 -7.38 8.91
C ARG A 49 -10.15 -8.55 8.25
N LEU A 50 -8.85 -8.72 8.51
CA LEU A 50 -8.04 -9.68 7.76
C LEU A 50 -8.12 -11.14 8.24
N GLN A 51 -8.67 -11.48 9.41
CA GLN A 51 -8.75 -12.88 9.90
C GLN A 51 -7.46 -13.73 9.70
N GLY A 52 -6.27 -13.12 9.75
CA GLY A 52 -4.98 -13.79 9.51
C GLY A 52 -4.50 -13.81 8.05
N ALA A 53 -5.31 -13.35 7.10
CA ALA A 53 -4.92 -13.13 5.71
C ALA A 53 -3.74 -12.15 5.61
N ARG A 54 -2.93 -12.33 4.56
CA ARG A 54 -1.82 -11.43 4.24
C ARG A 54 -2.27 -10.48 3.13
N LEU A 55 -1.84 -9.23 3.22
CA LEU A 55 -2.08 -8.26 2.16
C LEU A 55 -1.10 -8.51 1.01
N ARG A 56 -1.61 -8.68 -0.21
CA ARG A 56 -0.84 -9.07 -1.40
C ARG A 56 -0.97 -8.07 -2.53
N ALA A 57 0.06 -8.01 -3.36
CA ALA A 57 0.06 -7.19 -4.56
C ALA A 57 -0.95 -7.78 -5.57
N PRO A 58 -1.96 -7.01 -6.00
CA PRO A 58 -2.99 -7.53 -6.92
C PRO A 58 -2.47 -7.70 -8.35
N PHE A 59 -1.38 -6.99 -8.67
CA PHE A 59 -0.69 -6.90 -9.96
C PHE A 59 0.82 -6.78 -9.71
N THR A 60 1.65 -6.92 -10.74
CA THR A 60 3.06 -6.52 -10.63
C THR A 60 3.13 -5.00 -10.61
N GLY A 61 3.97 -4.42 -9.74
CA GLY A 61 3.96 -2.99 -9.51
C GLY A 61 4.95 -2.50 -8.47
N GLN A 62 4.58 -1.41 -7.80
CA GLN A 62 5.43 -0.67 -6.89
C GLN A 62 4.68 -0.37 -5.59
N VAL A 63 5.31 -0.66 -4.45
CA VAL A 63 4.83 -0.29 -3.12
C VAL A 63 5.65 0.86 -2.57
N GLU A 64 4.98 1.92 -2.13
CA GLU A 64 5.57 3.12 -1.55
C GLU A 64 4.96 3.46 -0.20
N LEU A 65 5.73 4.04 0.72
CA LEU A 65 5.14 4.61 1.93
C LEU A 65 4.30 5.83 1.55
N ALA A 66 3.10 5.95 2.12
CA ALA A 66 2.36 7.20 2.02
C ALA A 66 2.97 8.22 2.96
N ALA A 67 3.14 9.46 2.51
CA ALA A 67 3.68 10.52 3.34
C ALA A 67 2.73 11.03 4.44
N LYS A 68 1.43 10.74 4.30
CA LYS A 68 0.37 11.02 5.27
C LYS A 68 -0.41 9.74 5.55
N GLY A 69 -1.02 9.67 6.74
CA GLY A 69 -1.80 8.52 7.17
C GLY A 69 -1.09 7.63 8.20
N PHE A 70 -1.87 6.87 8.98
CA PHE A 70 -1.31 5.92 9.94
C PHE A 70 -0.97 4.58 9.28
N ASN A 71 0.33 4.27 9.18
CA ASN A 71 0.84 3.01 8.61
C ASN A 71 0.24 2.74 7.21
N CYS A 72 0.28 3.75 6.36
CA CYS A 72 -0.27 3.71 5.02
C CYS A 72 0.81 3.44 3.97
N ILE A 73 0.48 2.57 3.02
CA ILE A 73 1.24 2.38 1.79
C ILE A 73 0.38 2.75 0.59
N TYR A 74 1.04 3.19 -0.47
CA TYR A 74 0.48 3.25 -1.81
C TYR A 74 1.00 2.06 -2.63
N PHE A 75 0.11 1.47 -3.42
CA PHE A 75 0.44 0.51 -4.46
C PHE A 75 0.03 1.09 -5.81
N SER A 76 0.94 1.03 -6.78
CA SER A 76 0.68 1.41 -8.17
C SER A 76 1.17 0.33 -9.13
N SER A 77 0.53 0.21 -10.29
CA SER A 77 0.89 -0.77 -11.30
C SER A 77 0.75 -0.19 -12.71
N PRO A 78 1.66 -0.52 -13.63
CA PRO A 78 1.51 -0.16 -15.04
C PRO A 78 0.31 -0.84 -15.71
N GLU A 79 -0.25 -1.91 -15.12
CA GLU A 79 -1.45 -2.59 -15.63
C GLU A 79 -2.72 -1.71 -15.48
N VAL A 80 -2.72 -0.82 -14.48
CA VAL A 80 -3.84 0.10 -14.18
C VAL A 80 -3.30 1.51 -13.89
N PRO A 81 -2.67 2.18 -14.87
CA PRO A 81 -1.78 3.33 -14.64
C PRO A 81 -2.50 4.59 -14.15
N ALA A 82 -3.81 4.68 -14.35
CA ALA A 82 -4.63 5.79 -13.87
C ALA A 82 -5.03 5.66 -12.38
N TYR A 83 -4.70 4.54 -11.73
CA TYR A 83 -5.13 4.23 -10.38
C TYR A 83 -3.97 4.12 -9.40
N LEU A 84 -4.24 4.50 -8.16
CA LEU A 84 -3.36 4.36 -7.00
C LEU A 84 -4.18 3.76 -5.88
N PHE A 85 -3.65 2.74 -5.24
CA PHE A 85 -4.35 2.00 -4.19
C PHE A 85 -3.71 2.31 -2.85
N ARG A 86 -4.49 2.82 -1.90
CA ARG A 86 -4.01 3.12 -0.55
C ARG A 86 -4.44 2.02 0.41
N TYR A 87 -3.49 1.49 1.16
CA TYR A 87 -3.74 0.53 2.24
C TYR A 87 -3.17 1.09 3.55
N CYS A 88 -4.03 1.33 4.54
CA CYS A 88 -3.64 1.81 5.86
C CYS A 88 -3.83 0.74 6.94
N GLY A 89 -3.08 0.84 8.04
CA GLY A 89 -3.01 -0.21 9.05
C GLY A 89 -2.04 -1.35 8.70
N VAL A 90 -1.15 -1.12 7.73
CA VAL A 90 -0.18 -2.11 7.25
C VAL A 90 1.06 -2.14 8.16
N SER A 91 1.29 -3.28 8.79
CA SER A 91 2.51 -3.57 9.55
C SER A 91 3.56 -4.25 8.68
N ARG A 92 4.84 -3.87 8.88
CA ARG A 92 6.02 -4.40 8.18
C ARG A 92 5.83 -4.43 6.65
N PRO A 93 5.63 -3.26 6.01
CA PRO A 93 5.40 -3.21 4.57
C PRO A 93 6.64 -3.69 3.80
N HIS A 94 6.42 -4.42 2.71
CA HIS A 94 7.43 -4.73 1.72
C HIS A 94 7.42 -3.60 0.69
N LEU A 95 8.43 -2.74 0.80
CA LEU A 95 8.59 -1.54 0.00
C LEU A 95 9.42 -1.83 -1.26
N GLY A 96 9.14 -1.12 -2.35
CA GLY A 96 9.86 -1.31 -3.61
C GLY A 96 9.02 -1.99 -4.71
N PRO A 97 9.68 -2.41 -5.79
CA PRO A 97 9.07 -3.26 -6.82
C PRO A 97 8.53 -4.56 -6.21
N ILE A 98 7.40 -5.04 -6.70
CA ILE A 98 6.75 -6.25 -6.21
C ILE A 98 6.03 -6.99 -7.33
N GLU A 99 6.06 -8.32 -7.30
CA GLU A 99 5.34 -9.16 -8.26
C GLU A 99 3.90 -9.44 -7.82
N ALA A 100 3.03 -9.73 -8.79
CA ALA A 100 1.66 -10.12 -8.50
C ALA A 100 1.58 -11.33 -7.54
N GLY A 101 0.78 -11.19 -6.49
CA GLY A 101 0.56 -12.19 -5.45
C GLY A 101 1.58 -12.17 -4.30
N ASP A 102 2.69 -11.42 -4.42
CA ASP A 102 3.65 -11.27 -3.34
C ASP A 102 3.05 -10.49 -2.17
N VAL A 103 3.58 -10.73 -0.96
CA VAL A 103 3.06 -10.12 0.26
C VAL A 103 3.58 -8.68 0.36
N MET A 104 2.66 -7.72 0.32
CA MET A 104 2.93 -6.29 0.56
C MET A 104 3.02 -5.96 2.05
N GLY A 105 2.36 -6.74 2.90
CA GLY A 105 2.37 -6.51 4.34
C GLY A 105 1.35 -7.35 5.10
N ARG A 106 1.11 -6.99 6.36
CA ARG A 106 0.16 -7.68 7.27
C ARG A 106 -0.60 -6.69 8.12
N GLY A 107 -1.77 -7.06 8.61
CA GLY A 107 -2.53 -6.26 9.58
C GLY A 107 -3.68 -7.03 10.19
N ARG A 108 -4.30 -6.48 11.24
CA ARG A 108 -5.58 -7.01 11.77
C ARG A 108 -6.77 -6.45 11.00
N TYR A 109 -6.68 -5.17 10.68
CA TYR A 109 -7.60 -4.44 9.83
C TYR A 109 -6.79 -3.68 8.80
N ILE A 110 -7.27 -3.61 7.56
CA ILE A 110 -6.75 -2.71 6.54
C ILE A 110 -7.86 -1.73 6.19
N HIS A 111 -7.50 -0.45 6.08
CA HIS A 111 -8.37 0.56 5.49
C HIS A 111 -7.93 0.78 4.05
N PHE A 112 -8.83 0.57 3.10
CA PHE A 112 -8.55 0.57 1.68
C PHE A 112 -9.27 1.70 0.98
N ALA A 113 -8.54 2.45 0.16
CA ALA A 113 -9.11 3.42 -0.76
C ALA A 113 -8.52 3.25 -2.15
N THR A 114 -9.35 3.47 -3.16
CA THR A 114 -8.90 3.58 -4.55
C THR A 114 -8.87 5.05 -4.93
N LEU A 115 -7.76 5.49 -5.50
CA LEU A 115 -7.59 6.84 -6.02
C LEU A 115 -7.44 6.78 -7.53
N ARG A 116 -8.09 7.71 -8.22
CA ARG A 116 -7.96 7.90 -9.67
C ARG A 116 -7.26 9.22 -9.96
N ARG A 117 -6.25 9.17 -10.82
CA ARG A 117 -5.53 10.35 -11.29
C ARG A 117 -6.46 11.23 -12.12
N GLN A 118 -6.43 12.52 -11.86
CA GLN A 118 -7.19 13.54 -12.56
C GLN A 118 -6.36 14.17 -13.70
N PRO A 119 -6.99 14.83 -14.69
CA PRO A 119 -6.27 15.47 -15.80
C PRO A 119 -5.22 16.50 -15.37
N ASP A 120 -5.47 17.19 -14.24
CA ASP A 120 -4.54 18.16 -13.65
C ASP A 120 -3.42 17.51 -12.82
N GLY A 121 -3.33 16.18 -12.81
CA GLY A 121 -2.30 15.42 -12.10
C GLY A 121 -2.59 15.16 -10.62
N SER A 122 -3.63 15.76 -10.04
CA SER A 122 -4.09 15.46 -8.70
C SER A 122 -4.78 14.08 -8.63
N TRP A 123 -5.12 13.64 -7.42
CA TRP A 123 -5.83 12.39 -7.16
C TRP A 123 -7.19 12.67 -6.55
N ALA A 124 -8.15 11.81 -6.84
CA ALA A 124 -9.44 11.79 -6.15
C ALA A 124 -9.76 10.36 -5.73
N MET A 125 -10.28 10.18 -4.52
CA MET A 125 -10.86 8.91 -4.10
C MET A 125 -12.10 8.61 -4.94
N VAL A 126 -12.17 7.36 -5.39
CA VAL A 126 -13.27 6.77 -6.14
C VAL A 126 -13.68 5.47 -5.48
N GLU A 127 -14.84 4.94 -5.86
CA GLU A 127 -15.33 3.67 -5.33
C GLU A 127 -14.29 2.56 -5.50
N PRO A 128 -13.98 1.80 -4.43
CA PRO A 128 -13.00 0.73 -4.50
C PRO A 128 -13.52 -0.49 -5.29
N SER A 129 -12.65 -1.13 -6.07
CA SER A 129 -13.00 -2.35 -6.81
C SER A 129 -12.88 -3.61 -5.95
N ASP A 130 -13.95 -4.40 -5.91
CA ASP A 130 -14.00 -5.76 -5.35
C ASP A 130 -12.94 -6.69 -5.96
N ARG A 131 -12.79 -6.73 -7.28
CA ARG A 131 -11.83 -7.57 -7.99
C ARG A 131 -10.39 -7.30 -7.60
N VAL A 132 -10.03 -6.03 -7.36
CA VAL A 132 -8.68 -5.67 -6.89
C VAL A 132 -8.47 -6.16 -5.47
N LEU A 133 -9.46 -5.97 -4.60
CA LEU A 133 -9.42 -6.44 -3.22
C LEU A 133 -9.35 -7.96 -3.13
N GLU A 134 -10.13 -8.69 -3.92
CA GLU A 134 -10.07 -10.14 -3.97
C GLU A 134 -8.65 -10.62 -4.30
N ARG A 135 -7.98 -10.00 -5.28
CA ARG A 135 -6.57 -10.32 -5.61
C ARG A 135 -5.61 -9.97 -4.46
N SER A 136 -5.88 -8.89 -3.74
CA SER A 136 -5.05 -8.45 -2.61
C SER A 136 -5.25 -9.24 -1.32
N LEU A 137 -6.40 -9.89 -1.16
CA LEU A 137 -6.79 -10.57 0.08
C LEU A 137 -6.74 -12.10 -0.06
N ASN A 138 -7.00 -12.63 -1.25
CA ASN A 138 -7.01 -14.07 -1.47
C ASN A 138 -5.60 -14.64 -1.51
N ARG A 139 -5.49 -15.88 -1.04
CA ARG A 139 -4.27 -16.66 -1.21
C ARG A 139 -4.19 -17.07 -2.69
N PRO A 140 -3.11 -16.76 -3.42
CA PRO A 140 -2.94 -17.29 -4.77
C PRO A 140 -2.96 -18.83 -4.70
N PRO A 141 -3.53 -19.51 -5.70
CA PRO A 141 -3.48 -20.96 -5.77
C PRO A 141 -2.01 -21.42 -5.71
N PRO A 142 -1.71 -22.60 -5.14
CA PRO A 142 -0.35 -23.13 -5.10
C PRO A 142 0.24 -23.14 -6.51
N ARG A 143 1.45 -22.59 -6.68
CA ARG A 143 2.21 -22.80 -7.93
C ARG A 143 2.57 -24.29 -7.98
N LEU A 144 1.97 -25.02 -8.91
CA LEU A 144 2.39 -26.39 -9.20
C LEU A 144 3.78 -26.31 -9.88
N PRO A 145 4.78 -27.09 -9.43
CA PRO A 145 6.02 -27.22 -10.16
C PRO A 145 5.71 -27.96 -11.46
N PHE A 146 6.06 -27.35 -12.60
CA PHE A 146 6.20 -28.06 -13.87
C PHE A 146 7.68 -28.41 -14.05
#